data_AF-A0A659U9E6-F1
#
_entry.id   AF-A0A659U9E6-F1
#
_cell.length_a   1.000
_cell.length_b   1.000
_cell.length_c   1.000
_cell.angle_alpha   90.00
_cell.angle_beta   90.00
_cell.angle_gamma   90.00
#
_symmetry.space_group_name_H-M   'P 1'
#
loop_
_entity.id
_entity.type
_entity.pdbx_description
1 polymer ?
#
loop_
_entity_poly.entity_id
_entity_poly.type
_entity_poly.pdbx_seq_one_letter_code
_entity_poly.pdbx_strand_id
1 'polypeptide(L)'
;RDIRPFADGSGKPVWRVSMTPAQGHQMVLTLRMQAAVSAFYDWQGGLVWLRMEEGDPEAALLRGLLRKHGGGHATLVRAAPAHRAALPVFEPQAPALAALSQRL
;
A
#
# COMPACT_ATOMS: atom_id res chain seq x y z
N ARG A 1 -1.42 4.11 -13.52
CA ARG A 1 -0.87 5.48 -13.53
C ARG A 1 0.26 5.45 -12.52
N ASP A 2 1.44 5.06 -13.01
CA ASP A 2 2.54 4.62 -12.17
C ASP A 2 3.52 5.78 -11.98
N ILE A 3 4.15 5.85 -10.81
CA ILE A 3 5.19 6.84 -10.55
C ILE A 3 6.46 6.46 -11.31
N ARG A 4 7.25 7.45 -11.76
CA ARG A 4 8.47 7.22 -12.57
C ARG A 4 9.35 6.09 -12.03
N PRO A 5 9.65 6.00 -10.72
CA PRO A 5 10.47 4.91 -10.15
C PRO A 5 9.92 3.49 -10.28
N PHE A 6 8.68 3.28 -10.73
CA PHE A 6 8.10 1.95 -10.93
C PHE A 6 7.37 1.82 -12.28
N ALA A 7 7.61 2.71 -13.23
CA ALA A 7 7.01 2.70 -14.56
C ALA A 7 7.86 1.90 -15.58
N ASP A 8 8.37 0.74 -15.17
CA ASP A 8 9.30 -0.11 -15.93
C ASP A 8 8.59 -1.20 -16.76
N GLY A 9 7.27 -1.15 -16.86
CA GLY A 9 6.46 -2.18 -17.54
C GLY A 9 6.33 -3.49 -16.76
N SER A 10 6.91 -3.60 -15.56
CA SER A 10 6.74 -4.80 -14.74
C SER A 10 5.30 -4.96 -14.25
N GLY A 11 4.81 -6.21 -14.25
CA GLY A 11 3.53 -6.59 -13.65
C GLY A 11 3.54 -6.63 -12.11
N LYS A 12 4.68 -6.27 -11.50
CA LYS A 12 4.88 -6.31 -10.04
C LYS A 12 3.87 -5.42 -9.32
N PRO A 13 3.32 -5.87 -8.18
CA PRO A 13 2.38 -5.08 -7.40
C PRO A 13 3.01 -3.76 -6.95
N VAL A 14 2.24 -2.67 -7.09
CA VAL A 14 2.62 -1.35 -6.59
C VAL A 14 1.52 -0.78 -5.73
N TRP A 15 1.89 -0.43 -4.52
CA TRP A 15 1.05 0.28 -3.57
C TRP A 15 1.43 1.76 -3.51
N ARG A 16 0.40 2.60 -3.40
CA ARG A 16 0.54 3.98 -2.97
C ARG A 16 0.03 4.08 -1.54
N VAL A 17 0.90 4.51 -0.63
CA VAL A 17 0.63 4.58 0.80
C VAL A 17 0.69 6.03 1.25
N SER A 18 -0.38 6.52 1.88
CA SER A 18 -0.43 7.83 2.53
C SER A 18 -0.53 7.62 4.04
N MET A 19 0.41 8.16 4.80
CA MET A 19 0.43 8.04 6.27
C MET A 19 1.22 9.19 6.92
N THR A 20 1.22 9.27 8.24
CA THR A 20 1.99 10.28 8.99
C THR A 20 3.49 10.17 8.65
N PRO A 21 4.15 11.26 8.17
CA PRO A 21 5.55 11.20 7.70
C PRO A 21 6.53 10.62 8.71
N ALA A 22 6.36 10.98 10.00
CA ALA A 22 7.21 10.48 11.08
C ALA A 22 7.13 8.96 11.28
N GLN A 23 6.06 8.31 10.85
CA GLN A 23 5.84 6.87 10.97
C GLN A 23 6.19 6.09 9.69
N GLY A 24 6.23 6.77 8.54
CA GLY A 24 6.40 6.13 7.23
C GLY A 24 7.67 5.28 7.12
N HIS A 25 8.82 5.84 7.50
CA HIS A 25 10.09 5.13 7.42
C HIS A 25 10.17 3.93 8.37
N GLN A 26 9.60 4.02 9.58
CA GLN A 26 9.58 2.92 10.55
C GLN A 26 8.71 1.75 10.07
N MET A 27 7.56 2.06 9.46
CA MET A 27 6.69 1.07 8.84
C MET A 27 7.40 0.35 7.69
N VAL A 28 8.04 1.08 6.79
CA VAL A 28 8.78 0.51 5.65
C VAL A 28 9.97 -0.33 6.10
N LEU A 29 10.71 0.12 7.11
CA LEU A 29 11.78 -0.69 7.72
C LEU A 29 11.22 -2.02 8.24
N THR A 30 10.11 -1.98 8.97
CA THR A 30 9.47 -3.20 9.49
C THR A 30 8.98 -4.13 8.38
N LEU A 31 8.43 -3.57 7.29
CA LEU A 31 8.00 -4.33 6.12
C LEU A 31 9.17 -5.02 5.42
N ARG A 32 10.30 -4.32 5.26
CA ARG A 32 11.51 -4.84 4.61
C ARG A 32 12.18 -5.99 5.37
N MET A 33 11.88 -6.17 6.66
CA MET A 33 12.33 -7.35 7.42
C MET A 33 11.53 -8.61 7.09
N GLN A 34 10.38 -8.47 6.43
CA GLN A 34 9.43 -9.57 6.20
C GLN A 34 9.15 -9.83 4.71
N ALA A 35 9.36 -8.84 3.83
CA ALA A 35 9.13 -8.98 2.41
C ALA A 35 10.14 -8.18 1.58
N ALA A 36 10.48 -8.68 0.38
CA ALA A 36 11.28 -7.94 -0.57
C ALA A 36 10.49 -6.77 -1.17
N VAL A 37 10.84 -5.54 -0.75
CA VAL A 37 10.13 -4.32 -1.13
C VAL A 37 11.08 -3.21 -1.56
N SER A 38 10.80 -2.60 -2.71
CA SER A 38 11.38 -1.31 -3.09
C SER A 38 10.46 -0.18 -2.64
N ALA A 39 11.04 0.90 -2.10
CA ALA A 39 10.29 2.03 -1.58
C ALA A 39 10.80 3.34 -2.19
N PHE A 40 9.88 4.21 -2.57
CA PHE A 40 10.15 5.57 -2.99
C PHE A 40 9.31 6.53 -2.15
N TYR A 41 9.97 7.46 -1.47
CA TYR A 41 9.34 8.45 -0.60
C TYR A 41 9.10 9.74 -1.38
N ASP A 42 7.93 10.32 -1.18
CA ASP A 42 7.53 11.60 -1.75
C ASP A 42 6.86 12.45 -0.65
N TRP A 43 6.68 13.75 -0.91
CA TRP A 43 6.04 14.72 0.00
C TRP A 43 6.53 14.61 1.44
N GLN A 44 7.84 14.80 1.64
CA GLN A 44 8.50 14.73 2.94
C GLN A 44 8.28 13.40 3.70
N GLY A 45 7.95 12.32 2.98
CA GLY A 45 7.71 10.99 3.55
C GLY A 45 6.26 10.71 3.95
N GLY A 46 5.34 11.64 3.70
CA GLY A 46 3.90 11.41 3.91
C GLY A 46 3.25 10.55 2.83
N LEU A 47 3.90 10.47 1.66
CA LEU A 47 3.52 9.60 0.57
C LEU A 47 4.65 8.60 0.29
N VAL A 48 4.34 7.32 0.31
CA VAL A 48 5.30 6.25 0.03
C VAL A 48 4.76 5.36 -1.08
N TRP A 49 5.55 5.17 -2.12
CA TRP A 49 5.30 4.20 -3.16
C TRP A 49 6.08 2.94 -2.86
N LEU A 50 5.40 1.80 -2.85
CA LEU A 50 5.99 0.49 -2.55
C LEU A 50 5.82 -0.43 -3.75
N ARG A 51 6.87 -1.09 -4.19
CA ARG A 51 6.81 -2.19 -5.16
C ARG A 51 7.16 -3.50 -4.45
N MET A 52 6.26 -4.47 -4.53
CA MET A 52 6.48 -5.81 -4.00
C MET A 52 7.28 -6.61 -5.03
N GLU A 53 8.47 -7.06 -4.65
CA GLU A 53 9.43 -7.61 -5.61
C GLU A 53 9.16 -9.08 -5.97
N GLU A 54 8.49 -9.82 -5.09
CA GLU A 54 8.16 -11.25 -5.24
C GLU A 54 6.86 -11.51 -6.02
N GLY A 55 6.09 -10.45 -6.33
CA GLY A 55 4.88 -10.55 -7.15
C GLY A 55 3.56 -10.72 -6.38
N ASP A 56 3.61 -11.13 -5.11
CA ASP A 56 2.46 -11.07 -4.19
C ASP A 56 2.28 -9.61 -3.69
N PRO A 57 1.05 -9.05 -3.72
CA PRO A 57 0.78 -7.74 -3.14
C PRO A 57 0.96 -7.64 -1.63
N GLU A 58 1.00 -8.74 -0.87
CA GLU A 58 1.19 -8.74 0.60
C GLU A 58 0.20 -7.83 1.35
N ALA A 59 -1.06 -7.80 0.87
CA ALA A 59 -2.05 -6.83 1.33
C ALA A 59 -2.32 -6.92 2.84
N ALA A 60 -2.40 -8.14 3.39
CA ALA A 60 -2.66 -8.35 4.81
C ALA A 60 -1.50 -7.84 5.69
N LEU A 61 -0.27 -8.15 5.29
CA LEU A 61 0.95 -7.70 5.96
C LEU A 61 1.03 -6.16 5.94
N LEU A 62 0.93 -5.55 4.76
CA LEU A 62 1.02 -4.09 4.61
C LEU A 62 -0.04 -3.36 5.43
N ARG A 63 -1.30 -3.77 5.36
CA ARG A 63 -2.40 -3.14 6.11
C ARG A 63 -2.27 -3.39 7.61
N GLY A 64 -1.75 -4.55 8.02
CA GLY A 64 -1.39 -4.83 9.41
C GLY A 64 -0.35 -3.84 9.95
N LEU A 65 0.69 -3.58 9.17
CA LEU A 65 1.72 -2.61 9.54
C LEU A 65 1.20 -1.17 9.55
N LEU A 66 0.33 -0.79 8.61
CA LEU A 66 -0.33 0.52 8.67
C LEU A 66 -1.06 0.71 10.00
N ARG A 67 -1.90 -0.24 10.42
CA ARG A 67 -2.59 -0.17 11.71
C ARG A 67 -1.61 -0.07 12.89
N LYS A 68 -0.52 -0.82 12.86
CA LYS A 68 0.52 -0.80 13.91
C LYS A 68 1.27 0.53 14.00
N HIS A 69 1.43 1.23 12.88
CA HIS A 69 2.23 2.46 12.78
C HIS A 69 1.38 3.74 12.66
N GLY A 70 0.22 3.78 13.32
CA GLY A 70 -0.60 4.99 13.42
C GLY A 70 -1.63 5.18 12.30
N GLY A 71 -1.84 4.16 11.47
CA GLY A 71 -2.84 4.14 10.40
C GLY A 71 -2.36 4.76 9.09
N GLY A 72 -3.32 5.06 8.22
CA GLY A 72 -3.10 5.58 6.88
C GLY A 72 -3.93 4.82 5.84
N HIS A 73 -3.63 5.05 4.56
CA HIS A 73 -4.32 4.41 3.45
C HIS A 73 -3.34 3.77 2.48
N ALA A 74 -3.55 2.48 2.17
CA ALA A 74 -2.88 1.79 1.08
C ALA A 74 -3.84 1.58 -0.10
N THR A 75 -3.44 2.06 -1.29
CA THR A 75 -4.14 1.82 -2.56
C THR A 75 -3.28 0.94 -3.48
N LEU A 76 -3.81 -0.19 -3.95
CA LEU A 76 -3.17 -1.05 -4.94
C LEU A 76 -3.32 -0.42 -6.32
N VAL A 77 -2.28 0.26 -6.79
CA VAL A 77 -2.31 1.01 -8.05
C VAL A 77 -2.10 0.07 -9.24
N ARG A 78 -1.25 -0.94 -9.06
CA ARG A 78 -0.91 -1.94 -10.07
C ARG A 78 -0.73 -3.31 -9.41
N ALA A 79 -1.17 -4.37 -10.09
CA ALA A 79 -0.87 -5.77 -9.84
C ALA A 79 -1.42 -6.60 -11.01
N ALA A 80 -1.11 -7.89 -11.04
CA ALA A 80 -1.74 -8.83 -11.96
C ALA A 80 -3.29 -8.79 -11.84
N PRO A 81 -4.04 -9.01 -12.94
CA PRO A 81 -5.50 -8.97 -12.92
C PRO A 81 -6.13 -9.89 -11.87
N ALA A 82 -5.60 -11.11 -11.70
CA ALA A 82 -6.07 -12.06 -10.70
C ALA A 82 -6.00 -11.51 -9.27
N HIS A 83 -4.91 -10.85 -8.91
CA HIS A 83 -4.77 -10.19 -7.61
C HIS A 83 -5.76 -9.04 -7.44
N ARG A 84 -5.96 -8.22 -8.46
CA ARG A 84 -6.91 -7.09 -8.40
C ARG A 84 -8.37 -7.54 -8.33
N ALA A 85 -8.69 -8.73 -8.85
CA ALA A 85 -10.01 -9.33 -8.74
C ALA A 85 -10.27 -9.93 -7.35
N ALA A 86 -9.23 -10.50 -6.72
CA ALA A 86 -9.34 -11.16 -5.42
C ALA A 86 -9.16 -10.24 -4.21
N LEU A 87 -8.42 -9.13 -4.38
CA LEU A 87 -8.03 -8.25 -3.27
C LEU A 87 -8.70 -6.87 -3.38
N PRO A 88 -9.26 -6.34 -2.27
CA PRO A 88 -9.68 -4.95 -2.22
C PRO A 88 -8.52 -4.02 -2.56
N VAL A 89 -8.70 -3.16 -3.56
CA VAL A 89 -7.65 -2.22 -3.99
C VAL A 89 -7.49 -1.03 -3.04
N PHE A 90 -8.51 -0.69 -2.24
CA PHE A 90 -8.47 0.42 -1.28
C PHE A 90 -8.30 -0.06 0.16
N GLU A 91 -7.84 0.83 1.04
CA GLU A 91 -7.90 0.58 2.48
C GLU A 91 -9.34 0.36 2.94
N PRO A 92 -9.62 -0.72 3.70
CA PRO A 92 -10.90 -0.89 4.36
C PRO A 92 -11.28 0.38 5.12
N GLN A 93 -12.49 0.85 4.88
CA GLN A 93 -13.02 1.99 5.61
C GLN A 93 -13.25 1.61 7.07
N ALA A 94 -13.17 2.59 7.96
CA ALA A 94 -13.64 2.42 9.32
C ALA A 94 -15.12 1.98 9.32
N PRO A 95 -15.57 1.13 10.26
CA PRO A 95 -16.91 0.53 10.21
C PRO A 95 -18.05 1.56 10.05
N ALA A 96 -17.94 2.71 10.73
CA ALA A 96 -18.94 3.78 10.64
C ALA A 96 -19.04 4.37 9.22
N LEU A 97 -17.91 4.56 8.52
CA LEU A 97 -17.89 5.08 7.16
C LEU A 97 -18.35 4.03 6.14
N ALA A 98 -17.99 2.76 6.36
CA ALA A 98 -18.48 1.64 5.55
C ALA A 98 -20.02 1.53 5.62
N ALA A 99 -20.59 1.68 6.81
CA ALA A 99 -22.04 1.65 7.01
C ALA A 99 -22.77 2.79 6.28
N LEU A 100 -22.16 3.99 6.19
CA LEU A 100 -22.71 5.09 5.39
C LEU A 100 -22.69 4.76 3.90
N SER A 101 -21.59 4.19 3.40
CA SER A 101 -21.44 3.82 1.99
C SER A 101 -22.42 2.74 1.53
N GLN A 102 -22.85 1.84 2.43
CA GLN A 102 -23.81 0.77 2.15
C GLN A 102 -25.27 1.24 2.06
N ARG A 103 -25.56 2.50 2.43
CA ARG A 103 -26.91 3.07 2.41
C ARG A 103 -27.23 3.87 1.14
N LEU A 104 -26.31 3.86 0.16
CA LEU A 104 -26.45 4.46 -1.17
C LEU A 104 -26.81 3.37 -2.19
#